data_AF-A0A1V5WAB6-F1
#
_entry.id   AF-A0A1V5WAB6-F1
#
_cell.length_a   1.000
_cell.length_b   1.000
_cell.length_c   1.000
_cell.angle_alpha   90.00
_cell.angle_beta   90.00
_cell.angle_gamma   90.00
#
_symmetry.space_group_name_H-M   'P 1'
#
loop_
_entity.id
_entity.type
_entity.pdbx_description
1 polymer ?
#
loop_
_entity_poly.entity_id
_entity_poly.type
_entity_poly.pdbx_seq_one_letter_code
_entity_poly.pdbx_strand_id
1 'polypeptide(L)'
;MEAKKKNSAMTFEDAMDELETIALKLESGTLGLDESIKEFERGMALAKFCHEKLEEAERKIEILQKGEDGKVKSKKVAVKQETGELEEGEELQGTLL
;
A
#
# COMPACT_ATOMS: atom_id res chain seq x y z
N MET A 1 4.51 -1.49 -35.83
CA MET A 1 3.64 -2.22 -34.90
C MET A 1 4.54 -2.83 -33.83
N GLU A 2 4.69 -2.18 -32.68
CA GLU A 2 5.51 -2.72 -31.59
C GLU A 2 4.66 -3.64 -30.72
N ALA A 3 5.05 -4.92 -30.69
CA ALA A 3 4.46 -5.91 -29.81
C ALA A 3 4.86 -5.58 -28.36
N LYS A 4 3.90 -5.05 -27.58
CA LYS A 4 4.03 -4.91 -26.13
C LYS A 4 4.37 -6.27 -25.52
N LYS A 5 5.60 -6.40 -25.05
CA LYS A 5 6.13 -7.54 -24.30
C LYS A 5 5.18 -7.81 -23.13
N LYS A 6 4.43 -8.92 -23.18
CA LYS A 6 3.60 -9.41 -22.07
C LYS A 6 4.52 -9.72 -20.89
N ASN A 7 4.68 -8.75 -20.00
CA ASN A 7 5.22 -9.00 -18.68
C ASN A 7 4.07 -9.65 -17.90
N SER A 8 4.15 -10.95 -17.67
CA SER A 8 3.12 -11.75 -16.97
C SER A 8 3.06 -11.49 -15.46
N ALA A 9 3.63 -10.38 -15.01
CA ALA A 9 3.61 -9.95 -13.62
C ALA A 9 2.53 -8.88 -13.47
N MET A 10 1.59 -9.12 -12.56
CA MET A 10 0.55 -8.18 -12.17
C MET A 10 1.17 -6.84 -11.75
N THR A 11 0.64 -5.74 -12.30
CA THR A 11 1.06 -4.38 -11.91
C THR A 11 0.21 -3.86 -10.75
N PHE A 12 0.62 -2.73 -10.16
CA PHE A 12 -0.16 -2.06 -9.11
C PHE A 12 -1.55 -1.65 -9.63
N GLU A 13 -1.60 -1.02 -10.81
CA GLU A 13 -2.86 -0.59 -11.43
C GLU A 13 -3.77 -1.78 -11.72
N ASP A 14 -3.22 -2.87 -12.28
CA ASP A 14 -4.01 -4.09 -12.54
C ASP A 14 -4.60 -4.67 -11.24
N ALA A 15 -3.81 -4.69 -10.16
CA ALA A 15 -4.26 -5.18 -8.86
C ALA A 15 -5.33 -4.28 -8.23
N MET A 16 -5.23 -2.96 -8.45
CA MET A 16 -6.21 -1.99 -7.96
C MET A 16 -7.54 -2.11 -8.71
N ASP A 17 -7.51 -2.21 -10.03
CA ASP A 17 -8.70 -2.42 -10.87
C ASP A 17 -9.42 -3.73 -10.50
N GLU A 18 -8.67 -4.80 -10.26
CA GLU A 18 -9.24 -6.08 -9.81
C GLU A 18 -9.84 -5.95 -8.41
N LEU A 19 -9.19 -5.25 -7.48
CA LEU A 19 -9.69 -5.03 -6.13
C LEU A 19 -11.00 -4.23 -6.12
N GLU A 20 -11.10 -3.18 -6.94
CA GLU A 20 -12.34 -2.40 -7.13
C GLU A 20 -13.47 -3.29 -7.66
N THR A 21 -13.16 -4.12 -8.66
CA THR A 21 -14.12 -5.08 -9.22
C THR A 21 -14.63 -6.05 -8.16
N ILE A 22 -13.75 -6.56 -7.31
CA ILE A 22 -14.10 -7.46 -6.20
C ILE A 22 -14.99 -6.76 -5.18
N ALA A 23 -14.65 -5.52 -4.79
CA ALA A 23 -15.45 -4.73 -3.87
C ALA A 23 -16.88 -4.53 -4.41
N LEU A 24 -17.03 -4.15 -5.68
CA LEU A 24 -18.33 -4.00 -6.33
C LEU A 24 -19.14 -5.30 -6.33
N LYS A 25 -18.52 -6.45 -6.60
CA LYS A 25 -19.20 -7.75 -6.56
C LYS A 25 -19.67 -8.10 -5.15
N LEU A 26 -18.84 -7.90 -4.13
CA LEU A 26 -19.19 -8.17 -2.74
C LEU A 26 -20.33 -7.24 -2.27
N GLU A 27 -20.27 -5.96 -2.63
CA GLU A 27 -21.31 -4.97 -2.31
C GLU A 27 -22.65 -5.26 -3.00
N SER A 28 -22.61 -5.85 -4.20
CA SER A 28 -23.84 -6.21 -4.94
C SER A 28 -24.70 -7.24 -4.19
N GLY A 29 -24.10 -8.04 -3.29
CA GLY A 29 -24.79 -9.05 -2.51
C GLY A 29 -25.38 -10.20 -3.35
N THR A 30 -25.03 -10.31 -4.64
CA THR A 30 -25.55 -11.37 -5.52
C THR A 30 -24.76 -12.67 -5.47
N LEU A 31 -23.60 -12.66 -4.80
CA LEU A 31 -22.72 -13.83 -4.69
C LEU A 31 -23.24 -14.81 -3.65
N GLY A 32 -23.05 -16.12 -3.92
CA GLY A 32 -23.24 -17.14 -2.89
C GLY A 32 -22.19 -17.02 -1.76
N LEU A 33 -22.42 -17.69 -0.64
CA LEU A 33 -21.50 -17.66 0.51
C LEU A 33 -20.08 -18.10 0.14
N ASP A 34 -19.95 -19.25 -0.52
CA ASP A 34 -18.64 -19.80 -0.92
C ASP A 34 -17.92 -18.90 -1.93
N GLU A 35 -18.66 -18.22 -2.81
CA GLU A 35 -18.10 -17.28 -3.78
C GLU A 35 -17.66 -15.99 -3.10
N SER A 36 -18.47 -15.49 -2.17
CA SER A 36 -18.16 -14.30 -1.38
C SER A 36 -16.88 -14.49 -0.56
N ILE A 37 -16.69 -15.67 0.02
CA ILE A 37 -15.45 -16.02 0.76
C ILE A 37 -14.25 -16.01 -0.19
N LYS A 38 -14.35 -16.60 -1.38
CA LYS A 38 -13.25 -16.62 -2.36
C LYS A 38 -12.88 -15.23 -2.86
N GLU A 39 -13.88 -14.42 -3.19
CA GLU A 39 -13.66 -13.04 -3.65
C GLU A 39 -13.04 -12.20 -2.52
N PHE A 40 -13.47 -12.40 -1.27
CA PHE A 40 -12.85 -11.74 -0.11
C PHE A 40 -11.38 -12.13 0.09
N GLU A 41 -11.06 -13.43 0.06
CA GLU A 41 -9.66 -13.90 0.17
C GLU A 41 -8.78 -13.33 -0.94
N ARG A 42 -9.31 -13.27 -2.17
CA ARG A 42 -8.62 -12.66 -3.31
C ARG A 42 -8.41 -11.17 -3.09
N GLY A 43 -9.43 -10.44 -2.63
CA GLY A 43 -9.35 -9.03 -2.30
C GLY A 43 -8.29 -8.75 -1.24
N MET A 44 -8.21 -9.57 -0.19
CA MET A 44 -7.16 -9.45 0.83
C MET A 44 -5.74 -9.63 0.25
N ALA A 45 -5.57 -10.61 -0.64
CA ALA A 45 -4.28 -10.85 -1.28
C ALA A 45 -3.85 -9.67 -2.18
N LEU A 46 -4.80 -9.08 -2.93
CA LEU A 46 -4.56 -7.90 -3.76
C LEU A 46 -4.24 -6.66 -2.91
N ALA A 47 -4.99 -6.43 -1.83
CA ALA A 47 -4.74 -5.31 -0.92
C ALA A 47 -3.34 -5.39 -0.31
N LYS A 48 -2.90 -6.59 0.10
CA LYS A 48 -1.54 -6.82 0.59
C LYS A 48 -0.50 -6.53 -0.50
N PHE A 49 -0.71 -7.01 -1.71
CA PHE A 49 0.19 -6.73 -2.83
C PHE A 49 0.31 -5.23 -3.12
N CYS A 50 -0.80 -4.50 -3.15
CA CYS A 50 -0.81 -3.05 -3.35
C CYS A 50 -0.03 -2.33 -2.25
N HIS A 51 -0.22 -2.73 -0.99
CA HIS A 51 0.52 -2.17 0.14
C HIS A 51 2.03 -2.39 0.00
N GLU A 52 2.47 -3.62 -0.29
CA GLU A 52 3.89 -3.93 -0.49
C GLU A 52 4.51 -3.12 -1.64
N LYS A 53 3.75 -2.86 -2.71
CA LYS A 53 4.19 -2.02 -3.82
C LYS A 53 4.35 -0.56 -3.44
N LEU A 54 3.45 -0.03 -2.63
CA LEU A 54 3.55 1.34 -2.11
C LEU A 54 4.76 1.50 -1.18
N GLU A 55 4.99 0.54 -0.28
CA GLU A 55 6.19 0.56 0.57
C GLU A 55 7.48 0.48 -0.26
N GLU A 56 7.49 -0.33 -1.33
CA GLU A 56 8.64 -0.42 -2.24
C GLU A 56 8.92 0.92 -2.91
N ALA A 57 7.87 1.62 -3.34
CA ALA A 57 7.98 2.94 -3.95
C ALA A 57 8.46 4.00 -2.94
N GLU A 58 7.91 4.00 -1.72
CA GLU A 58 8.30 4.90 -0.64
C GLU A 58 9.79 4.73 -0.29
N ARG A 59 10.25 3.50 -0.09
CA ARG A 59 11.68 3.20 0.16
C ARG A 59 12.59 3.71 -0.95
N LYS A 60 12.18 3.57 -2.21
CA LYS A 60 12.94 4.10 -3.36
C LYS A 60 13.03 5.63 -3.32
N ILE A 61 11.92 6.30 -3.03
CA ILE A 61 11.88 7.77 -2.89
C ILE A 61 12.79 8.23 -1.75
N GLU A 62 12.73 7.57 -0.60
CA GLU A 62 13.63 7.89 0.52
C GLU A 62 15.11 7.75 0.15
N ILE A 63 15.49 6.69 -0.56
CA ILE A 63 16.89 6.47 -0.99
C ILE A 63 17.33 7.58 -1.95
N LEU A 64 16.48 7.96 -2.90
CA LEU A 64 16.77 9.03 -3.85
C LEU A 64 16.94 10.39 -3.13
N GLN A 65 16.08 10.71 -2.15
CA GLN A 65 16.22 11.93 -1.34
C GLN A 65 17.48 11.94 -0.48
N LYS A 66 17.91 10.77 0.04
CA LYS A 66 19.17 10.64 0.79
C LYS A 66 20.41 10.93 -0.06
N GLY A 67 20.32 10.78 -1.39
CA GLY A 67 21.40 11.01 -2.34
C GLY A 67 21.80 12.47 -2.55
N GLU A 68 20.93 13.44 -2.21
CA GLU A 68 21.23 14.87 -2.34
C GLU A 68 21.71 15.54 -1.03
N ASP A 69 21.27 15.11 0.17
CA ASP A 69 21.57 15.85 1.42
C ASP A 69 22.01 14.99 2.64
N GLY A 70 22.23 13.67 2.50
CA GLY A 70 22.96 12.87 3.50
C GLY A 70 22.41 12.83 4.94
N LYS A 71 21.17 13.24 5.21
CA LYS A 71 20.53 13.14 6.55
C LYS A 71 19.18 12.42 6.48
N VAL A 72 19.09 11.28 7.17
CA VAL A 72 17.85 10.50 7.33
C VAL A 72 17.07 11.04 8.53
N LYS A 73 15.90 11.64 8.29
CA LYS A 73 14.85 11.75 9.33
C LYS A 73 13.82 10.67 9.07
N SER A 74 14.07 9.46 9.58
CA SER A 74 13.05 8.41 9.68
C SER A 74 12.10 8.79 10.82
N LYS A 75 10.98 9.43 10.52
CA LYS A 75 9.88 9.51 11.49
C LYS A 75 9.15 8.17 11.40
N LYS A 76 9.46 7.24 12.31
CA LYS A 76 8.62 6.06 12.49
C LYS A 76 7.23 6.56 12.86
N VAL A 77 6.27 6.39 11.98
CA VAL A 77 4.87 6.67 12.28
C VAL A 77 4.36 5.47 13.07
N ALA A 78 4.28 5.63 14.40
CA ALA A 78 3.59 4.67 15.24
C ALA A 78 2.10 4.97 15.17
N VAL A 79 1.33 4.05 14.60
CA VAL A 79 -0.14 4.12 14.57
C VAL A 79 -0.64 3.38 15.81
N LYS A 80 -1.45 4.04 16.65
CA LYS A 80 -2.13 3.36 17.75
C LYS A 80 -3.12 2.36 17.16
N GLN A 81 -2.89 1.07 17.41
CA GLN A 81 -3.68 -0.01 16.83
C GLN A 81 -5.17 0.01 17.26
N GLU A 82 -5.54 0.78 18.29
CA GLU A 82 -6.92 0.85 18.78
C GLU A 82 -7.76 2.01 18.19
N THR A 83 -7.15 3.16 17.86
CA THR A 83 -7.88 4.36 17.41
C THR A 83 -7.59 4.77 15.97
N GLY A 84 -6.53 4.23 15.36
CA GLY A 84 -6.10 4.64 14.01
C GLY A 84 -5.48 6.05 13.97
N GLU A 85 -5.27 6.68 15.13
CA GLU A 85 -4.63 7.99 15.22
C GLU A 85 -3.11 7.86 15.10
N LEU A 86 -2.50 8.84 14.42
CA LEU A 86 -1.05 8.99 14.35
C LEU A 86 -0.54 9.45 15.71
N GLU A 87 0.42 8.73 16.32
CA GLU A 87 1.16 9.32 17.43
C GLU A 87 2.01 10.46 16.88
N GLU A 88 1.66 11.70 17.23
CA GLU A 88 2.55 12.84 17.04
C GLU A 88 3.79 12.59 17.89
N GLY A 89 4.79 11.94 17.29
CA GLY A 89 6.08 11.74 17.92
C GLY A 89 6.59 13.11 18.38
N GLU A 90 6.78 13.23 19.70
CA GLU A 90 7.22 14.44 20.39
C GLU A 90 8.26 15.15 19.54
N GLU A 91 8.02 16.42 19.23
CA GLU A 91 9.07 17.30 18.79
C GLU A 91 10.16 17.24 19.86
N LEU A 92 11.24 16.49 19.59
CA LEU A 92 12.48 16.67 20.31
C LEU A 92 12.94 18.09 19.98
N GLN A 93 12.44 19.06 20.75
CA GLN A 93 12.95 20.42 20.79
C GLN A 93 14.45 20.29 21.03
N GLY A 94 15.22 20.61 19.98
CA GLY A 94 16.64 20.73 20.13
C GLY A 94 16.93 21.83 21.15
N THR A 95 17.52 21.47 22.28
CA THR A 95 18.35 22.42 23.01
C THR A 95 19.60 22.64 22.16
N LEU A 96 19.58 23.73 21.40
CA LEU A 96 20.80 24.42 21.02
C LEU A 96 21.13 25.38 22.17
N LEU A 97 22.04 24.93 23.04
CA LEU A 97 22.93 25.62 23.99
C LEU A 97 23.16 24.77 25.24
#